data_AF-A0A7X7DU68-F1
#
_entry.id   AF-A0A7X7DU68-F1
#
_cell.length_a   1.000
_cell.length_b   1.000
_cell.length_c   1.000
_cell.angle_alpha   90.00
_cell.angle_beta   90.00
_cell.angle_gamma   90.00
#
_symmetry.space_group_name_H-M   'P 1'
#
loop_
_entity.id
_entity.type
_entity.pdbx_description
1 polymer ?
#
loop_
_entity_poly.entity_id
_entity_poly.type
_entity_poly.pdbx_seq_one_letter_code
_entity_poly.pdbx_strand_id
1 'polypeptide(L)'
;MKKTPLLCASALLFVLTCTLPAFATEEQWTTYVNERFGYSVEYADIYTERDEPENGDGVWLSASEGKYALTLSGGYNVLEEDGERRLRSRLENVAHIVPGSEESGPDWYRVIYSDDGGKDGNERLFHEYGSINANNWASFILVYPVEERERFAPIVACLEETLMIAPEDAGGKELRTDAFALVNGRVQKDGTPLDCEVYDIPSGLDNGIANWAVIGTGTSDAVTEKETGVWFFGSEGEFMTFIPLDNENEYQDLLWSPAGDRLILVRGSGARPDMFFDVYAEGMEKQAEFSGLREEIAWLDDGMRIVFTRIDGIREGGAFPGLSYGLQLSVVLYDSAVEETIPLKEASVTKNFSFVSVSEDGEKITILETSVRSPKDWAGEEKINEREISVPVPAAG
;
A
#
# COMPACT_ATOMS: atom_id res chain seq x y z
N MET A 1 20.18 72.32 66.62
CA MET A 1 19.63 71.85 67.92
C MET A 1 18.17 71.42 67.72
N LYS A 2 17.78 70.39 68.48
CA LYS A 2 16.45 69.74 68.57
C LYS A 2 16.24 68.53 67.63
N LYS A 3 16.72 67.39 68.13
CA LYS A 3 16.11 66.08 67.90
C LYS A 3 15.01 65.90 68.96
N THR A 4 13.90 65.27 68.58
CA THR A 4 12.99 64.54 69.48
C THR A 4 12.15 63.57 68.61
N PRO A 5 11.68 62.46 69.19
CA PRO A 5 11.66 61.14 68.56
C PRO A 5 10.23 60.63 68.33
N LEU A 6 10.07 59.50 67.64
CA LEU A 6 8.90 58.65 67.85
C LEU A 6 9.22 57.20 67.51
N LEU A 7 9.18 56.34 68.53
CA LEU A 7 8.90 54.92 68.39
C LEU A 7 7.46 54.73 67.93
N CYS A 8 7.18 53.77 67.06
CA CYS A 8 6.26 52.67 67.38
C CYS A 8 6.05 51.68 66.23
N ALA A 9 5.83 50.43 66.66
CA ALA A 9 4.98 49.39 66.09
C ALA A 9 5.48 48.59 64.89
N SER A 10 5.97 47.39 65.21
CA SER A 10 5.99 46.21 64.35
C SER A 10 4.62 45.93 63.74
N ALA A 11 4.58 45.73 62.42
CA ALA A 11 3.46 45.15 61.71
C ALA A 11 3.86 43.77 61.18
N LEU A 12 3.06 42.77 61.51
CA LEU A 12 3.08 41.39 61.00
C LEU A 12 2.98 41.44 59.45
N LEU A 13 3.96 40.86 58.75
CA LEU A 13 3.90 40.69 57.30
C LEU A 13 3.28 39.32 56.99
N PHE A 14 2.01 39.31 56.64
CA PHE A 14 1.32 38.16 56.05
C PHE A 14 1.78 38.07 54.58
N VAL A 15 2.74 37.19 54.28
CA VAL A 15 3.15 36.93 52.90
C VAL A 15 2.09 36.02 52.28
N LEU A 16 1.14 36.65 51.59
CA LEU A 16 0.24 35.98 50.66
C LEU A 16 1.10 35.52 49.47
N THR A 17 1.48 34.25 49.43
CA THR A 17 2.09 33.64 48.25
C THR A 17 1.03 33.56 47.17
N CYS A 18 0.94 34.60 46.34
CA CYS A 18 0.26 34.53 45.05
C CYS A 18 1.03 33.53 44.19
N THR A 19 0.59 32.27 44.16
CA THR A 19 0.90 31.33 43.10
C THR A 19 0.30 31.91 41.82
N LEU A 20 1.12 32.57 41.01
CA LEU A 20 0.73 32.89 39.64
C LEU A 20 0.44 31.57 38.92
N PRO A 21 -0.69 31.45 38.20
CA PRO A 21 -0.91 30.29 37.34
C PRO A 21 0.26 30.18 36.37
N ALA A 22 0.83 28.98 36.27
CA ALA A 22 1.79 28.67 35.21
C ALA A 22 1.12 29.03 33.88
N PHE A 23 1.73 29.95 33.13
CA PHE A 23 1.33 30.21 31.77
C PHE A 23 1.43 28.89 31.02
N ALA A 24 0.29 28.35 30.59
CA ALA A 24 0.26 27.28 29.61
C ALA A 24 0.99 27.80 28.38
N THR A 25 2.09 27.15 28.01
CA THR A 25 2.75 27.40 26.73
C THR A 25 1.70 27.18 25.66
N GLU A 26 1.46 28.17 24.81
CA GLU A 26 0.56 28.01 23.66
C GLU A 26 1.14 26.92 22.76
N GLU A 27 0.37 25.85 22.53
CA GLU A 27 0.82 24.74 21.68
C GLU A 27 1.11 25.29 20.28
N GLN A 28 2.31 25.02 19.77
CA GLN A 28 2.66 25.34 18.39
C GLN A 28 2.14 24.22 17.51
N TRP A 29 1.56 24.58 16.37
CA TRP A 29 0.93 23.63 15.46
C TRP A 29 1.71 23.56 14.16
N THR A 30 1.86 22.35 13.63
CA THR A 30 2.47 22.06 12.34
C THR A 30 1.49 21.29 11.48
N THR A 31 1.41 21.63 10.19
CA THR A 31 0.60 20.88 9.22
C THR A 31 1.47 19.84 8.52
N TYR A 32 1.02 18.58 8.54
CA TYR A 32 1.53 17.52 7.68
C TYR A 32 0.66 17.40 6.44
N VAL A 33 1.28 17.23 5.27
CA VAL A 33 0.61 16.99 3.99
C VAL A 33 1.26 15.77 3.35
N ASN A 34 0.45 14.77 3.00
CA ASN A 34 0.83 13.65 2.18
C ASN A 34 0.22 13.84 0.79
N GLU A 35 1.04 14.25 -0.18
CA GLU A 35 0.56 14.52 -1.54
C GLU A 35 0.14 13.23 -2.27
N ARG A 36 0.82 12.11 -1.98
CA ARG A 36 0.59 10.80 -2.60
C ARG A 36 -0.82 10.27 -2.37
N PHE A 37 -1.25 10.28 -1.12
CA PHE A 37 -2.57 9.81 -0.72
C PHE A 37 -3.57 10.94 -0.47
N GLY A 38 -3.17 12.18 -0.78
CA GLY A 38 -4.03 13.35 -0.76
C GLY A 38 -4.64 13.63 0.60
N TYR A 39 -3.91 13.52 1.70
CA TYR A 39 -4.42 13.86 3.04
C TYR A 39 -3.53 14.85 3.78
N SER A 40 -4.13 15.56 4.72
CA SER A 40 -3.42 16.48 5.60
C SER A 40 -3.96 16.41 7.02
N VAL A 41 -3.15 16.84 7.98
CA VAL A 41 -3.55 16.95 9.38
C VAL A 41 -2.68 17.97 10.10
N GLU A 42 -3.25 18.71 11.05
CA GLU A 42 -2.50 19.56 11.97
C GLU A 42 -2.16 18.79 13.24
N TYR A 43 -0.91 18.90 13.70
CA TYR A 43 -0.44 18.25 14.92
C TYR A 43 0.41 19.20 15.77
N ALA A 44 0.46 18.93 17.07
CA ALA A 44 1.25 19.72 18.01
C ALA A 44 2.76 19.50 17.80
N ASP A 45 3.54 20.58 17.74
CA ASP A 45 4.99 20.57 17.53
C ASP A 45 5.76 20.21 18.81
N ILE A 46 5.45 19.04 19.37
CA ILE A 46 6.04 18.50 20.60
C ILE A 46 7.03 17.35 20.34
N TYR A 47 7.14 16.91 19.08
CA TYR A 47 7.92 15.75 18.67
C TYR A 47 9.35 16.14 18.31
N THR A 48 10.32 15.36 18.79
CA THR A 48 11.75 15.63 18.56
C THR A 48 12.38 14.67 17.56
N GLU A 49 11.72 13.55 17.29
CA GLU A 49 12.13 12.53 16.35
C GLU A 49 11.08 12.42 15.24
N ARG A 50 11.56 12.25 14.00
CA ARG A 50 10.74 12.10 12.80
C ARG A 50 11.38 11.05 11.90
N ASP A 51 10.57 10.12 11.44
CA ASP A 51 10.93 9.09 10.47
C ASP A 51 9.79 8.91 9.45
N GLU A 52 10.12 8.42 8.26
CA GLU A 52 9.17 8.27 7.15
C GLU A 52 9.30 6.86 6.52
N PRO A 53 8.19 6.17 6.26
CA PRO A 53 8.24 4.83 5.69
C PRO A 53 8.64 4.86 4.22
N GLU A 54 9.34 3.82 3.75
CA GLU A 54 9.81 3.72 2.34
C GLU A 54 8.67 3.78 1.32
N ASN A 55 7.47 3.33 1.70
CA ASN A 55 6.28 3.39 0.86
C ASN A 55 5.59 4.77 0.88
N GLY A 56 6.12 5.77 1.60
CA GLY A 56 5.58 7.13 1.62
C GLY A 56 4.15 7.27 2.15
N ASP A 57 3.65 6.30 2.92
CA ASP A 57 2.25 6.29 3.39
C ASP A 57 1.97 7.26 4.54
N GLY A 58 3.00 7.85 5.13
CA GLY A 58 2.82 8.77 6.24
C GLY A 58 4.10 9.21 6.92
N VAL A 59 4.03 9.38 8.24
CA VAL A 59 5.16 9.81 9.08
C VAL A 59 5.02 9.24 10.49
N TRP A 60 6.15 8.88 11.10
CA TRP A 60 6.26 8.49 12.49
C TRP A 60 6.96 9.58 13.29
N LEU A 61 6.28 10.08 14.31
CA LEU A 61 6.76 11.15 15.17
C LEU A 61 6.86 10.65 16.62
N SER A 62 7.94 11.04 17.29
CA SER A 62 8.29 10.52 18.61
C SER A 62 8.90 11.62 19.49
N ALA A 63 8.63 11.59 20.79
CA ALA A 63 9.31 12.41 21.79
C ALA A 63 9.43 11.68 23.13
N SER A 64 10.42 12.12 23.92
CA SER A 64 10.67 11.61 25.27
C SER A 64 10.80 10.08 25.29
N GLU A 65 11.65 9.54 24.40
CA GLU A 65 11.92 8.10 24.28
C GLU A 65 10.65 7.28 24.00
N GLY A 66 9.78 7.77 23.10
CA GLY A 66 8.54 7.08 22.71
C GLY A 66 7.40 7.16 23.74
N LYS A 67 7.53 7.99 24.79
CA LYS A 67 6.44 8.28 25.72
C LYS A 67 5.26 8.96 25.02
N TYR A 68 5.56 9.85 24.08
CA TYR A 68 4.58 10.43 23.17
C TYR A 68 4.92 10.02 21.76
N ALA A 69 3.95 9.50 21.03
CA ALA A 69 4.14 9.11 19.64
C ALA A 69 2.90 9.47 18.82
N LEU A 70 3.12 9.87 17.58
CA LEU A 70 2.08 10.07 16.59
C LEU A 70 2.47 9.34 15.32
N THR A 71 1.62 8.40 14.92
CA THR A 71 1.71 7.76 13.61
C THR A 71 0.62 8.36 12.73
N LEU A 72 1.02 8.90 11.58
CA LEU A 72 0.11 9.29 10.51
C LEU A 72 0.28 8.28 9.38
N SER A 73 -0.82 7.81 8.80
CA SER A 73 -0.80 6.84 7.69
C SER A 73 -1.96 7.10 6.76
N GLY A 74 -1.79 6.80 5.47
CA GLY A 74 -2.86 6.81 4.49
C GLY A 74 -2.62 5.82 3.36
N GLY A 75 -3.62 5.61 2.52
CA GLY A 75 -3.54 4.65 1.45
C GLY A 75 -4.73 4.73 0.50
N TYR A 76 -4.69 3.93 -0.55
CA TYR A 76 -5.86 3.73 -1.41
C TYR A 76 -6.88 2.81 -0.73
N ASN A 77 -8.17 3.09 -0.92
CA ASN A 77 -9.29 2.29 -0.42
C ASN A 77 -9.68 1.19 -1.41
N VAL A 78 -8.71 0.35 -1.79
CA VAL A 78 -8.87 -0.71 -2.81
C VAL A 78 -9.90 -1.79 -2.39
N LEU A 79 -10.17 -1.89 -1.09
CA LEU A 79 -11.11 -2.84 -0.51
C LEU A 79 -12.53 -2.26 -0.34
N GLU A 80 -12.76 -1.04 -0.84
CA GLU A 80 -14.04 -0.32 -0.76
C GLU A 80 -14.61 -0.31 0.66
N GLU A 81 -13.76 -0.11 1.67
CA GLU A 81 -14.18 -0.15 3.06
C GLU A 81 -14.81 1.18 3.49
N ASP A 82 -15.77 1.09 4.40
CA ASP A 82 -16.33 2.23 5.11
C ASP A 82 -15.82 2.29 6.56
N GLY A 83 -16.17 3.36 7.28
CA GLY A 83 -15.79 3.53 8.67
C GLY A 83 -16.26 2.40 9.59
N GLU A 84 -17.45 1.85 9.35
CA GLU A 84 -17.97 0.73 10.15
C GLU A 84 -17.15 -0.55 9.97
N ARG A 85 -16.74 -0.86 8.73
CA ARG A 85 -15.91 -2.02 8.41
C ARG A 85 -14.49 -1.85 8.96
N ARG A 86 -13.91 -0.66 8.84
CA ARG A 86 -12.60 -0.34 9.42
C ARG A 86 -12.61 -0.48 10.93
N LEU A 87 -13.61 0.09 11.61
CA LEU A 87 -13.76 -0.07 13.06
C LEU A 87 -13.84 -1.55 13.44
N ARG A 88 -14.70 -2.33 12.76
CA ARG A 88 -14.85 -3.76 13.04
C ARG A 88 -13.53 -4.52 12.92
N SER A 89 -12.77 -4.29 11.85
CA SER A 89 -11.45 -4.88 11.68
C SER A 89 -10.49 -4.49 12.81
N ARG A 90 -10.52 -3.22 13.24
CA ARG A 90 -9.68 -2.78 14.38
C ARG A 90 -10.07 -3.48 15.68
N LEU A 91 -11.36 -3.61 15.98
CA LEU A 91 -11.85 -4.28 17.19
C LEU A 91 -11.47 -5.77 17.27
N GLU A 92 -11.23 -6.43 16.13
CA GLU A 92 -10.72 -7.80 16.07
C GLU A 92 -9.21 -7.90 16.33
N ASN A 93 -8.47 -6.80 16.10
CA ASN A 93 -7.01 -6.76 16.09
C ASN A 93 -6.39 -6.07 17.32
N VAL A 94 -7.16 -5.30 18.09
CA VAL A 94 -6.66 -4.61 19.29
C VAL A 94 -7.22 -5.22 20.56
N ALA A 95 -6.38 -5.29 21.59
CA ALA A 95 -6.78 -5.68 22.94
C ALA A 95 -7.08 -4.43 23.79
N HIS A 96 -7.73 -4.64 24.95
CA HIS A 96 -7.91 -3.59 25.96
C HIS A 96 -8.59 -2.31 25.45
N ILE A 97 -9.68 -2.47 24.71
CA ILE A 97 -10.48 -1.35 24.22
C ILE A 97 -11.07 -0.58 25.42
N VAL A 98 -10.96 0.75 25.38
CA VAL A 98 -11.56 1.65 26.37
C VAL A 98 -13.07 1.67 26.15
N PRO A 99 -13.88 1.25 27.15
CA PRO A 99 -15.33 1.11 26.95
C PRO A 99 -16.01 2.42 26.52
N GLY A 100 -16.76 2.35 25.42
CA GLY A 100 -17.52 3.49 24.88
C GLY A 100 -16.68 4.47 24.08
N SER A 101 -15.47 4.09 23.68
CA SER A 101 -14.63 4.88 22.78
C SER A 101 -14.90 4.60 21.30
N GLU A 102 -15.46 3.42 21.01
CA GLU A 102 -15.73 2.85 19.70
C GLU A 102 -16.89 3.58 19.02
N GLU A 103 -16.58 4.39 18.02
CA GLU A 103 -17.57 5.12 17.22
C GLU A 103 -17.18 5.09 15.75
N SER A 104 -18.17 5.12 14.87
CA SER A 104 -17.94 5.20 13.42
C SER A 104 -19.12 5.87 12.71
N GLY A 105 -18.83 6.43 11.55
CA GLY A 105 -19.78 6.81 10.53
C GLY A 105 -19.42 6.15 9.19
N PRO A 106 -20.11 6.51 8.08
CA PRO A 106 -19.80 6.00 6.76
C PRO A 106 -18.36 6.31 6.30
N ASP A 107 -17.85 7.48 6.67
CA ASP A 107 -16.60 8.09 6.20
C ASP A 107 -15.55 8.26 7.30
N TRP A 108 -15.78 7.74 8.50
CA TRP A 108 -14.81 7.83 9.59
C TRP A 108 -14.99 6.74 10.66
N TYR A 109 -13.95 6.51 11.45
CA TYR A 109 -14.01 5.70 12.66
C TYR A 109 -13.10 6.24 13.76
N ARG A 110 -13.39 5.86 15.00
CA ARG A 110 -12.60 6.16 16.18
C ARG A 110 -12.61 4.98 17.15
N VAL A 111 -11.45 4.68 17.74
CA VAL A 111 -11.32 3.73 18.83
C VAL A 111 -10.17 4.14 19.74
N ILE A 112 -10.32 3.93 21.05
CA ILE A 112 -9.25 4.10 22.02
C ILE A 112 -8.98 2.75 22.67
N TYR A 113 -7.71 2.35 22.72
CA TYR A 113 -7.27 1.12 23.38
C TYR A 113 -5.99 1.37 24.19
N SER A 114 -5.59 0.42 25.04
CA SER A 114 -4.35 0.50 25.80
C SER A 114 -3.44 -0.72 25.59
N ASP A 115 -2.16 -0.60 25.96
CA ASP A 115 -1.18 -1.67 25.81
C ASP A 115 -1.39 -2.83 26.82
N ASP A 116 -1.65 -2.52 28.10
CA ASP A 116 -1.74 -3.52 29.17
C ASP A 116 -3.01 -3.45 30.05
N GLY A 117 -3.92 -2.50 29.77
CA GLY A 117 -5.10 -2.25 30.61
C GLY A 117 -4.76 -1.70 32.01
N GLY A 118 -3.59 -1.07 32.16
CA GLY A 118 -3.12 -0.40 33.37
C GLY A 118 -2.60 -1.32 34.48
N LYS A 119 -2.13 -2.53 34.14
CA LYS A 119 -1.68 -3.53 35.14
C LYS A 119 -0.45 -3.08 35.93
N ASP A 120 0.43 -2.28 35.32
CA ASP A 120 1.67 -1.81 35.95
C ASP A 120 1.68 -0.31 36.30
N GLY A 121 0.53 0.37 36.18
CA GLY A 121 0.40 1.81 36.51
C GLY A 121 1.14 2.76 35.56
N ASN A 122 1.50 2.28 34.37
CA ASN A 122 2.10 3.07 33.28
C ASN A 122 1.26 2.93 32.00
N GLU A 123 -0.07 2.94 32.15
CA GLU A 123 -1.00 2.73 31.04
C GLU A 123 -0.82 3.81 29.98
N ARG A 124 -0.67 3.38 28.72
CA ARG A 124 -0.69 4.29 27.58
C ARG A 124 -1.97 4.09 26.78
N LEU A 125 -2.58 5.19 26.42
CA LEU A 125 -3.71 5.21 25.51
C LEU A 125 -3.21 5.34 24.08
N PHE A 126 -3.81 4.57 23.19
CA PHE A 126 -3.70 4.67 21.74
C PHE A 126 -5.03 5.22 21.25
N HIS A 127 -5.03 6.50 20.91
CA HIS A 127 -6.18 7.17 20.32
C HIS A 127 -6.07 7.06 18.81
N GLU A 128 -6.91 6.21 18.23
CA GLU A 128 -6.95 5.96 16.79
C GLU A 128 -8.20 6.58 16.19
N TYR A 129 -8.01 7.34 15.11
CA TYR A 129 -9.08 7.90 14.30
C TYR A 129 -8.70 7.79 12.83
N GLY A 130 -9.67 7.48 11.98
CA GLY A 130 -9.48 7.45 10.54
C GLY A 130 -10.61 8.14 9.79
N SER A 131 -10.25 8.82 8.72
CA SER A 131 -11.13 9.35 7.68
C SER A 131 -11.02 8.43 6.44
N ILE A 132 -12.13 8.22 5.74
CA ILE A 132 -12.22 7.28 4.63
C ILE A 132 -13.17 7.86 3.57
N ASN A 133 -12.78 7.76 2.30
CA ASN A 133 -13.66 8.00 1.16
C ASN A 133 -13.57 6.82 0.17
N ALA A 134 -14.21 6.93 -1.00
CA ALA A 134 -14.22 5.86 -1.99
C ALA A 134 -12.82 5.47 -2.50
N ASN A 135 -11.88 6.42 -2.58
CA ASN A 135 -10.58 6.23 -3.20
C ASN A 135 -9.45 6.03 -2.20
N ASN A 136 -9.57 6.62 -1.00
CA ASN A 136 -8.48 6.75 -0.05
C ASN A 136 -8.96 6.61 1.39
N TRP A 137 -8.02 6.26 2.26
CA TRP A 137 -8.16 6.32 3.71
C TRP A 137 -6.95 7.04 4.30
N ALA A 138 -7.14 7.68 5.44
CA ALA A 138 -6.09 8.26 6.25
C ALA A 138 -6.43 8.06 7.72
N SER A 139 -5.43 7.86 8.56
CA SER A 139 -5.61 7.65 9.99
C SER A 139 -4.46 8.24 10.78
N PHE A 140 -4.72 8.55 12.04
CA PHE A 140 -3.68 8.74 13.03
C PHE A 140 -3.81 7.75 14.20
N ILE A 141 -2.67 7.44 14.81
CA ILE A 141 -2.58 6.80 16.13
C ILE A 141 -1.74 7.70 17.02
N LEU A 142 -2.39 8.29 18.03
CA LEU A 142 -1.74 9.13 19.03
C LEU A 142 -1.54 8.34 20.33
N VAL A 143 -0.30 8.26 20.81
CA VAL A 143 0.08 7.55 22.02
C VAL A 143 0.45 8.53 23.12
N TYR A 144 -0.19 8.40 24.28
CA TYR A 144 0.10 9.22 25.46
C TYR A 144 -0.27 8.48 26.76
N PRO A 145 0.33 8.85 27.91
CA PRO A 145 -0.03 8.25 29.21
C PRO A 145 -1.46 8.60 29.63
N VAL A 146 -2.14 7.66 30.27
CA VAL A 146 -3.53 7.86 30.74
C VAL A 146 -3.65 9.05 31.71
N GLU A 147 -2.61 9.33 32.51
CA GLU A 147 -2.57 10.43 33.47
C GLU A 147 -2.54 11.80 32.80
N GLU A 148 -2.13 11.87 31.52
CA GLU A 148 -2.04 13.09 30.73
C GLU A 148 -3.23 13.29 29.80
N ARG A 149 -4.32 12.52 29.97
CA ARG A 149 -5.52 12.61 29.12
C ARG A 149 -6.09 14.02 29.00
N GLU A 150 -6.11 14.79 30.09
CA GLU A 150 -6.59 16.18 30.07
C GLU A 150 -5.68 17.10 29.25
N ARG A 151 -4.36 16.87 29.27
CA ARG A 151 -3.39 17.61 28.46
C ARG A 151 -3.54 17.30 26.98
N PHE A 152 -3.78 16.03 26.63
CA PHE A 152 -3.88 15.58 25.25
C PHE A 152 -5.27 15.77 24.62
N ALA A 153 -6.32 16.01 25.41
CA ALA A 153 -7.66 16.28 24.89
C ALA A 153 -7.72 17.36 23.78
N PRO A 154 -7.09 18.55 23.92
CA PRO A 154 -7.06 19.54 22.84
C PRO A 154 -6.23 19.11 21.61
N ILE A 155 -5.20 18.28 21.80
CA ILE A 155 -4.38 17.74 20.69
C ILE A 155 -5.20 16.74 19.89
N VAL A 156 -5.90 15.84 20.58
CA VAL A 156 -6.83 14.89 19.96
C VAL A 156 -7.91 15.62 19.18
N ALA A 157 -8.54 16.63 19.77
CA ALA A 157 -9.59 17.39 19.09
C ALA A 157 -9.08 18.04 17.80
N CYS A 158 -7.87 18.62 17.82
CA CYS A 158 -7.25 19.18 16.62
C CYS A 158 -6.97 18.11 15.56
N LEU A 159 -6.39 16.96 15.95
CA LEU A 159 -6.10 15.87 15.02
C LEU A 159 -7.39 15.32 14.37
N GLU A 160 -8.45 15.11 15.14
CA GLU A 160 -9.75 14.64 14.61
C GLU A 160 -10.41 15.69 13.71
N GLU A 161 -10.35 16.97 14.06
CA GLU A 161 -10.96 18.06 13.29
C GLU A 161 -10.23 18.33 11.97
N THR A 162 -8.90 18.18 11.96
CA THR A 162 -8.05 18.58 10.83
C THR A 162 -7.57 17.42 9.97
N LEU A 163 -7.76 16.16 10.39
CA LEU A 163 -7.50 15.01 9.51
C LEU A 163 -8.50 15.03 8.37
N MET A 164 -8.02 15.46 7.20
CA MET A 164 -8.82 15.59 5.99
C MET A 164 -8.19 14.79 4.87
N ILE A 165 -9.01 14.03 4.16
CA ILE A 165 -8.69 13.52 2.83
C ILE A 165 -9.22 14.55 1.83
N ALA A 166 -8.39 14.90 0.86
CA ALA A 166 -8.79 15.73 -0.26
C ALA A 166 -10.05 15.15 -0.91
N PRO A 167 -11.06 16.00 -1.21
CA PRO A 167 -12.17 15.61 -2.08
C PRO A 167 -11.63 14.99 -3.37
N GLU A 168 -12.41 14.12 -4.00
CA GLU A 168 -12.07 13.36 -5.22
C GLU A 168 -11.36 14.20 -6.31
N ASP A 169 -11.62 15.52 -6.35
CA ASP A 169 -11.10 16.47 -7.34
C ASP A 169 -10.05 17.48 -6.83
N ALA A 170 -9.74 17.53 -5.53
CA ALA A 170 -9.01 18.68 -4.95
C ALA A 170 -7.47 18.62 -5.07
N GLY A 171 -6.92 17.52 -5.59
CA GLY A 171 -5.46 17.35 -5.77
C GLY A 171 -5.03 16.87 -7.16
N GLY A 172 -5.93 16.78 -8.14
CA GLY A 172 -5.61 16.22 -9.45
C GLY A 172 -5.50 17.28 -10.53
N LYS A 173 -4.29 17.57 -11.02
CA LYS A 173 -4.22 17.87 -12.45
C LYS A 173 -4.71 16.62 -13.18
N GLU A 174 -5.72 16.78 -14.01
CA GLU A 174 -6.24 15.75 -14.91
C GLU A 174 -5.08 15.10 -15.69
N LEU A 175 -5.16 13.79 -15.97
CA LEU A 175 -4.16 13.09 -16.78
C LEU A 175 -4.03 13.80 -18.14
N ARG A 176 -2.88 14.43 -18.38
CA ARG A 176 -2.64 15.21 -19.60
C ARG A 176 -2.09 14.32 -20.70
N THR A 177 -2.91 13.45 -21.26
CA THR A 177 -2.50 12.54 -22.35
C THR A 177 -2.04 13.30 -23.60
N ASP A 178 -2.60 14.49 -23.84
CA ASP A 178 -2.24 15.39 -24.95
C ASP A 178 -0.83 15.99 -24.84
N ALA A 179 -0.22 15.95 -23.65
CA ALA A 179 1.12 16.47 -23.41
C ALA A 179 2.22 15.51 -23.91
N PHE A 180 1.91 14.23 -24.11
CA PHE A 180 2.89 13.19 -24.40
C PHE A 180 2.91 12.82 -25.89
N ALA A 181 4.10 12.72 -26.46
CA ALA A 181 4.31 12.23 -27.82
C ALA A 181 5.67 11.56 -27.97
N LEU A 182 5.75 10.54 -28.82
CA LEU A 182 6.99 9.91 -29.25
C LEU A 182 7.54 10.65 -30.48
N VAL A 183 8.64 11.38 -30.31
CA VAL A 183 9.23 12.19 -31.39
C VAL A 183 10.66 11.76 -31.61
N ASN A 184 10.96 11.28 -32.82
CA ASN A 184 12.29 10.77 -33.20
C ASN A 184 12.81 9.67 -32.24
N GLY A 185 11.94 8.74 -31.84
CA GLY A 185 12.29 7.63 -30.95
C GLY A 185 12.51 8.01 -29.49
N ARG A 186 12.06 9.20 -29.06
CA ARG A 186 12.09 9.63 -27.65
C ARG A 186 10.74 10.16 -27.22
N VAL A 187 10.27 9.71 -26.05
CA VAL A 187 9.05 10.28 -25.46
C VAL A 187 9.35 11.70 -24.99
N GLN A 188 8.42 12.61 -25.26
CA GLN A 188 8.47 14.00 -24.82
C GLN A 188 7.18 14.35 -24.10
N LYS A 189 7.28 15.16 -23.05
CA LYS A 189 6.15 15.85 -22.40
C LYS A 189 6.25 17.35 -22.65
N ASP A 190 5.25 17.94 -23.30
CA ASP A 190 5.24 19.37 -23.69
C ASP A 190 6.55 19.81 -24.39
N GLY A 191 7.11 18.93 -25.23
CA GLY A 191 8.37 19.14 -25.95
C GLY A 191 9.65 18.90 -25.13
N THR A 192 9.53 18.55 -23.85
CA THR A 192 10.66 18.15 -22.99
C THR A 192 10.90 16.65 -23.11
N PRO A 193 12.08 16.18 -23.57
CA PRO A 193 12.39 14.76 -23.63
C PRO A 193 12.45 14.12 -22.24
N LEU A 194 11.91 12.90 -22.13
CA LEU A 194 11.95 12.09 -20.92
C LEU A 194 13.10 11.09 -20.98
N ASP A 195 13.68 10.74 -19.82
CA ASP A 195 14.69 9.70 -19.69
C ASP A 195 14.01 8.34 -19.47
N CYS A 196 13.50 7.75 -20.55
CA CYS A 196 12.85 6.44 -20.54
C CYS A 196 13.25 5.62 -21.76
N GLU A 197 13.23 4.29 -21.61
CA GLU A 197 13.38 3.38 -22.74
C GLU A 197 12.06 3.27 -23.52
N VAL A 198 12.18 3.12 -24.84
CA VAL A 198 11.04 2.93 -25.75
C VAL A 198 11.21 1.60 -26.44
N TYR A 199 10.16 0.80 -26.41
CA TYR A 199 10.13 -0.54 -26.98
C TYR A 199 9.14 -0.60 -28.13
N ASP A 200 9.43 -1.44 -29.12
CA ASP A 200 8.49 -1.78 -30.18
C ASP A 200 7.50 -2.84 -29.66
N ILE A 201 6.26 -2.82 -30.16
CA ILE A 201 5.33 -3.93 -29.92
C ILE A 201 5.50 -5.05 -30.95
N PRO A 202 5.09 -6.29 -30.65
CA PRO A 202 5.02 -7.37 -31.65
C PRO A 202 4.03 -7.06 -32.78
N SER A 203 4.28 -7.61 -33.97
CA SER A 203 3.48 -7.38 -35.19
C SER A 203 2.06 -7.97 -35.18
N GLY A 204 1.62 -8.57 -34.08
CA GLY A 204 0.33 -9.26 -33.97
C GLY A 204 -0.83 -8.37 -33.53
N LEU A 205 -0.55 -7.17 -33.02
CA LEU A 205 -1.57 -6.24 -32.54
C LEU A 205 -2.05 -5.34 -33.68
N ASP A 206 -3.33 -5.46 -34.07
CA ASP A 206 -3.95 -4.62 -35.13
C ASP A 206 -4.82 -3.50 -34.52
N ASN A 207 -4.27 -2.76 -33.55
CA ASN A 207 -4.96 -1.63 -32.91
C ASN A 207 -4.24 -0.28 -33.10
N GLY A 208 -3.23 -0.24 -33.98
CA GLY A 208 -2.48 0.97 -34.31
C GLY A 208 -1.39 1.36 -33.32
N ILE A 209 -1.26 0.67 -32.17
CA ILE A 209 -0.10 0.85 -31.29
C ILE A 209 1.15 0.35 -32.02
N ALA A 210 2.27 1.05 -31.85
CA ALA A 210 3.56 0.70 -32.42
C ALA A 210 4.65 0.60 -31.34
N ASN A 211 4.54 1.42 -30.30
CA ASN A 211 5.56 1.55 -29.26
C ASN A 211 4.95 1.64 -27.87
N TRP A 212 5.76 1.33 -26.87
CA TRP A 212 5.41 1.55 -25.47
C TRP A 212 6.64 1.96 -24.64
N ALA A 213 6.38 2.60 -23.50
CA ALA A 213 7.40 3.03 -22.54
C ALA A 213 6.82 3.04 -21.11
N VAL A 214 7.66 2.79 -20.11
CA VAL A 214 7.32 3.06 -18.71
C VAL A 214 7.71 4.50 -18.40
N ILE A 215 6.75 5.27 -17.91
CA ILE A 215 6.95 6.67 -17.55
C ILE A 215 6.54 6.85 -16.10
N GLY A 216 7.35 7.59 -15.35
CA GLY A 216 7.05 7.96 -13.97
C GLY A 216 7.90 9.14 -13.53
N THR A 217 7.80 9.49 -12.25
CA THR A 217 8.49 10.65 -11.67
C THR A 217 10.02 10.56 -11.75
N GLY A 218 10.60 9.36 -11.89
CA GLY A 218 12.03 9.17 -12.10
C GLY A 218 12.51 9.54 -13.51
N THR A 219 11.60 9.52 -14.50
CA THR A 219 11.95 9.86 -15.90
C THR A 219 12.10 11.35 -16.15
N SER A 220 11.45 12.19 -15.33
CA SER A 220 11.55 13.66 -15.36
C SER A 220 10.76 14.29 -14.20
N ASP A 221 11.28 15.37 -13.62
CA ASP A 221 10.56 16.24 -12.66
C ASP A 221 9.24 16.82 -13.21
N ALA A 222 9.04 16.78 -14.54
CA ALA A 222 7.82 17.24 -15.17
C ALA A 222 6.66 16.23 -15.07
N VAL A 223 6.95 14.95 -14.83
CA VAL A 223 5.96 13.87 -14.73
C VAL A 223 5.39 13.83 -13.32
N THR A 224 4.08 13.69 -13.21
CA THR A 224 3.37 13.58 -11.93
C THR A 224 3.08 12.13 -11.59
N GLU A 225 2.78 11.84 -10.32
CA GLU A 225 2.39 10.48 -9.89
C GLU A 225 1.19 9.94 -10.70
N LYS A 226 0.20 10.78 -11.02
CA LYS A 226 -0.96 10.38 -11.86
C LYS A 226 -0.61 10.04 -13.31
N GLU A 227 0.53 10.51 -13.80
CA GLU A 227 1.05 10.20 -15.15
C GLU A 227 2.01 9.01 -15.11
N THR A 228 2.19 8.38 -13.95
CA THR A 228 3.06 7.22 -13.79
C THR A 228 2.35 5.96 -14.28
N GLY A 229 2.98 5.24 -15.20
CA GLY A 229 2.39 4.05 -15.80
C GLY A 229 3.08 3.57 -17.07
N VAL A 230 2.42 2.65 -17.76
CA VAL A 230 2.83 2.15 -19.07
C VAL A 230 2.09 2.92 -20.15
N TRP A 231 2.83 3.65 -20.98
CA TRP A 231 2.32 4.50 -22.04
C TRP A 231 2.49 3.82 -23.39
N PHE A 232 1.47 3.91 -24.24
CA PHE A 232 1.45 3.32 -25.57
C PHE A 232 1.27 4.39 -26.63
N PHE A 233 2.05 4.27 -27.71
CA PHE A 233 2.13 5.24 -28.80
C PHE A 233 1.88 4.58 -30.15
N GLY A 234 1.28 5.34 -31.06
CA GLY A 234 1.03 4.93 -32.44
C GLY A 234 2.28 5.09 -33.32
N SER A 235 2.18 4.69 -34.58
CA SER A 235 3.30 4.74 -35.53
C SER A 235 3.77 6.16 -35.85
N GLU A 236 2.90 7.16 -35.70
CA GLU A 236 3.25 8.58 -35.86
C GLU A 236 3.66 9.22 -34.53
N GLY A 237 3.72 8.42 -33.45
CA GLY A 237 4.13 8.81 -32.12
C GLY A 237 3.06 9.49 -31.28
N GLU A 238 1.81 9.47 -31.73
CA GLU A 238 0.65 9.93 -30.99
C GLU A 238 0.36 9.03 -29.78
N PHE A 239 -0.19 9.61 -28.72
CA PHE A 239 -0.73 8.85 -27.61
C PHE A 239 -1.88 7.93 -28.04
N MET A 240 -1.84 6.67 -27.62
CA MET A 240 -2.89 5.68 -27.92
C MET A 240 -3.65 5.25 -26.67
N THR A 241 -2.93 4.79 -25.65
CA THR A 241 -3.51 4.33 -24.39
C THR A 241 -2.49 4.35 -23.25
N PHE A 242 -2.97 4.15 -22.03
CA PHE A 242 -2.22 4.25 -20.79
C PHE A 242 -2.72 3.22 -19.78
N ILE A 243 -1.79 2.50 -19.14
CA ILE A 243 -2.07 1.66 -17.98
C ILE A 243 -1.45 2.35 -16.75
N PRO A 244 -2.25 2.83 -15.78
CA PRO A 244 -1.73 3.49 -14.59
C PRO A 244 -0.93 2.52 -13.71
N LEU A 245 0.12 3.05 -13.08
CA LEU A 245 0.88 2.40 -12.02
C LEU A 245 0.95 3.33 -10.81
N ASP A 246 0.94 2.76 -9.61
CA ASP A 246 1.12 3.56 -8.39
C ASP A 246 2.55 4.11 -8.28
N ASN A 247 3.50 3.39 -8.88
CA ASN A 247 4.91 3.75 -8.94
C ASN A 247 5.57 3.07 -10.16
N GLU A 248 6.54 3.71 -10.79
CA GLU A 248 7.27 3.11 -11.91
C GLU A 248 8.02 1.83 -11.53
N ASN A 249 8.45 1.68 -10.26
CA ASN A 249 9.09 0.45 -9.75
C ASN A 249 8.10 -0.70 -9.54
N GLU A 250 6.79 -0.45 -9.65
CA GLU A 250 5.78 -1.51 -9.65
C GLU A 250 5.86 -2.32 -10.95
N TYR A 251 6.27 -1.71 -12.06
CA TYR A 251 6.50 -2.42 -13.31
C TYR A 251 7.61 -3.47 -13.15
N GLN A 252 7.31 -4.73 -13.47
CA GLN A 252 8.29 -5.81 -13.48
C GLN A 252 8.50 -6.38 -14.88
N ASP A 253 7.42 -6.60 -15.63
CA ASP A 253 7.52 -7.13 -17.00
C ASP A 253 6.24 -6.86 -17.81
N LEU A 254 6.36 -6.92 -19.15
CA LEU A 254 5.26 -6.88 -20.10
C LEU A 254 5.33 -8.08 -21.04
N LEU A 255 4.53 -9.12 -20.74
CA LEU A 255 4.54 -10.38 -21.47
C LEU A 255 3.52 -10.39 -22.59
N TRP A 256 3.99 -10.18 -23.81
CA TRP A 256 3.15 -10.30 -25.00
C TRP A 256 2.81 -11.76 -25.30
N SER A 257 1.55 -12.00 -25.65
CA SER A 257 1.13 -13.30 -26.20
C SER A 257 1.87 -13.59 -27.51
N PRO A 258 2.13 -14.88 -27.84
CA PRO A 258 2.62 -15.29 -29.15
C PRO A 258 1.77 -14.81 -30.34
N ALA A 259 0.45 -14.66 -30.14
CA ALA A 259 -0.46 -14.09 -31.11
C ALA A 259 -0.25 -12.57 -31.28
N GLY A 260 0.32 -11.91 -30.27
CA GLY A 260 0.66 -10.49 -30.25
C GLY A 260 -0.52 -9.54 -30.04
N ASP A 261 -1.74 -10.08 -29.87
CA ASP A 261 -2.97 -9.32 -29.67
C ASP A 261 -3.36 -9.13 -28.20
N ARG A 262 -2.68 -9.86 -27.29
CA ARG A 262 -2.87 -9.82 -25.84
C ARG A 262 -1.56 -9.60 -25.11
N LEU A 263 -1.64 -9.11 -23.88
CA LEU A 263 -0.48 -8.98 -23.00
C LEU A 263 -0.81 -9.27 -21.54
N ILE A 264 0.23 -9.45 -20.75
CA ILE A 264 0.19 -9.50 -19.30
C ILE A 264 1.13 -8.43 -18.77
N LEU A 265 0.61 -7.52 -17.96
CA LEU A 265 1.44 -6.65 -17.14
C LEU A 265 1.75 -7.38 -15.84
N VAL A 266 3.03 -7.66 -15.60
CA VAL A 266 3.52 -8.19 -14.33
C VAL A 266 3.88 -7.00 -13.46
N ARG A 267 3.18 -6.87 -12.33
CA ARG A 267 3.32 -5.74 -11.42
C ARG A 267 3.54 -6.20 -9.98
N GLY A 268 4.35 -5.47 -9.24
CA GLY A 268 4.70 -5.79 -7.85
C GLY A 268 6.07 -5.26 -7.44
N SER A 269 6.52 -5.63 -6.24
CA SER A 269 7.83 -5.20 -5.75
C SER A 269 8.95 -6.04 -6.36
N GLY A 270 9.94 -5.39 -6.98
CA GLY A 270 11.18 -6.02 -7.42
C GLY A 270 11.98 -6.76 -6.33
N ALA A 271 11.65 -6.59 -5.05
CA ALA A 271 12.25 -7.30 -3.93
C ALA A 271 11.48 -8.56 -3.47
N ARG A 272 10.23 -8.75 -3.88
CA ARG A 272 9.36 -9.82 -3.39
C ARG A 272 9.07 -10.90 -4.44
N PRO A 273 8.82 -12.16 -4.06
CA PRO A 273 8.45 -13.20 -5.02
C PRO A 273 6.98 -13.11 -5.46
N ASP A 274 6.09 -12.59 -4.62
CA ASP A 274 4.67 -12.37 -4.93
C ASP A 274 4.47 -11.18 -5.87
N MET A 275 3.70 -11.42 -6.93
CA MET A 275 3.38 -10.49 -8.02
C MET A 275 1.87 -10.47 -8.28
N PHE A 276 1.43 -9.47 -9.03
CA PHE A 276 0.14 -9.43 -9.68
C PHE A 276 0.31 -9.54 -11.20
N PHE A 277 -0.62 -10.24 -11.84
CA PHE A 277 -0.68 -10.45 -13.28
C PHE A 277 -1.97 -9.86 -13.81
N ASP A 278 -1.87 -8.70 -14.48
CA ASP A 278 -3.00 -8.05 -15.12
C ASP A 278 -3.06 -8.50 -16.59
N VAL A 279 -4.12 -9.21 -16.97
CA VAL A 279 -4.30 -9.74 -18.32
C VAL A 279 -5.14 -8.77 -19.15
N TYR A 280 -4.63 -8.39 -20.32
CA TYR A 280 -5.28 -7.46 -21.26
C TYR A 280 -5.59 -8.17 -22.58
N ALA A 281 -6.83 -7.97 -23.07
CA ALA A 281 -7.33 -8.53 -24.32
C ALA A 281 -6.92 -7.72 -25.56
N GLU A 282 -7.39 -8.21 -26.72
CA GLU A 282 -7.41 -7.47 -27.97
C GLU A 282 -8.05 -6.08 -27.76
N GLY A 283 -7.28 -5.01 -27.96
CA GLY A 283 -7.72 -3.63 -27.71
C GLY A 283 -7.29 -3.02 -26.38
N MET A 284 -6.47 -3.71 -25.57
CA MET A 284 -5.92 -3.21 -24.30
C MET A 284 -6.97 -3.04 -23.19
N GLU A 285 -8.03 -3.86 -23.22
CA GLU A 285 -9.02 -3.94 -22.14
C GLU A 285 -8.58 -4.97 -21.10
N LYS A 286 -8.57 -4.60 -19.81
CA LYS A 286 -8.22 -5.52 -18.71
C LYS A 286 -9.33 -6.55 -18.52
N GLN A 287 -9.02 -7.84 -18.65
CA GLN A 287 -9.96 -8.94 -18.44
C GLN A 287 -9.88 -9.55 -17.05
N ALA A 288 -8.66 -9.69 -16.52
CA ALA A 288 -8.43 -10.39 -15.27
C ALA A 288 -7.22 -9.85 -14.52
N GLU A 289 -7.21 -10.15 -13.23
CA GLU A 289 -6.07 -9.93 -12.34
C GLU A 289 -5.88 -11.18 -11.48
N PHE A 290 -4.63 -11.61 -11.34
CA PHE A 290 -4.26 -12.75 -10.49
C PHE A 290 -3.09 -12.39 -9.59
N SER A 291 -3.06 -12.95 -8.38
CA SER A 291 -1.85 -12.99 -7.56
C SER A 291 -1.06 -14.26 -7.89
N GLY A 292 0.24 -14.12 -8.11
CA GLY A 292 1.11 -15.22 -8.51
C GLY A 292 2.58 -15.03 -8.16
N LEU A 293 3.44 -15.92 -8.64
CA LEU A 293 4.88 -15.86 -8.38
C LEU A 293 5.67 -15.33 -9.57
N ARG A 294 6.63 -14.44 -9.29
CA ARG A 294 7.55 -13.90 -10.28
C ARG A 294 8.17 -15.02 -11.12
N GLU A 295 8.26 -14.80 -12.43
CA GLU A 295 8.85 -15.74 -13.41
C GLU A 295 8.14 -17.10 -13.53
N GLU A 296 7.10 -17.38 -12.74
CA GLU A 296 6.32 -18.61 -12.82
C GLU A 296 5.01 -18.41 -13.61
N ILE A 297 5.15 -17.84 -14.81
CA ILE A 297 4.07 -17.55 -15.75
C ILE A 297 4.53 -17.72 -17.21
N ALA A 298 3.68 -18.27 -18.06
CA ALA A 298 3.94 -18.37 -19.50
C ALA A 298 2.64 -18.40 -20.32
N TRP A 299 2.69 -17.76 -21.48
CA TRP A 299 1.72 -18.01 -22.55
C TRP A 299 1.92 -19.41 -23.13
N LEU A 300 0.82 -20.06 -23.51
CA LEU A 300 0.86 -21.22 -24.40
C LEU A 300 1.02 -20.76 -25.85
N ASP A 301 1.48 -21.67 -26.72
CA ASP A 301 1.76 -21.40 -28.13
C ASP A 301 0.53 -20.92 -28.93
N ASP A 302 -0.67 -21.19 -28.45
CA ASP A 302 -1.92 -20.68 -29.05
C ASP A 302 -2.15 -19.17 -28.84
N GLY A 303 -1.40 -18.53 -27.94
CA GLY A 303 -1.51 -17.11 -27.65
C GLY A 303 -2.78 -16.69 -26.89
N MET A 304 -3.62 -17.64 -26.48
CA MET A 304 -4.91 -17.38 -25.83
C MET A 304 -4.91 -17.82 -24.38
N ARG A 305 -4.06 -18.80 -24.04
CA ARG A 305 -4.06 -19.43 -22.72
C ARG A 305 -2.76 -19.17 -21.99
N ILE A 306 -2.86 -18.96 -20.69
CA ILE A 306 -1.73 -18.64 -19.80
C ILE A 306 -1.66 -19.71 -18.74
N VAL A 307 -0.49 -20.27 -18.48
CA VAL A 307 -0.23 -21.12 -17.32
C VAL A 307 0.62 -20.35 -16.33
N PHE A 308 0.27 -20.44 -15.04
CA PHE A 308 1.02 -19.76 -14.00
C PHE A 308 0.83 -20.39 -12.62
N THR A 309 1.72 -20.03 -11.70
CA THR A 309 1.54 -20.28 -10.27
C THR A 309 0.67 -19.19 -9.66
N ARG A 310 -0.51 -19.58 -9.16
CA ARG A 310 -1.44 -18.71 -8.44
C ARG A 310 -1.22 -18.80 -6.94
N ILE A 311 -1.23 -17.65 -6.27
CA ILE A 311 -1.27 -17.55 -4.82
C ILE A 311 -2.74 -17.62 -4.38
N ASP A 312 -3.10 -18.69 -3.66
CA ASP A 312 -4.46 -18.86 -3.12
C ASP A 312 -4.62 -18.24 -1.72
N GLY A 313 -3.50 -17.98 -1.04
CA GLY A 313 -3.49 -17.42 0.31
C GLY A 313 -2.17 -17.68 1.05
N ILE A 314 -2.20 -17.41 2.35
CA ILE A 314 -1.05 -17.54 3.26
C ILE A 314 -1.29 -18.71 4.21
N ARG A 315 -0.23 -19.46 4.54
CA ARG A 315 -0.28 -20.54 5.53
C ARG A 315 -0.14 -20.01 6.94
N GLU A 316 -1.02 -20.47 7.83
CA GLU A 316 -0.96 -20.18 9.26
C GLU A 316 0.35 -20.73 9.86
N GLY A 317 1.13 -19.87 10.52
CA GLY A 317 2.44 -20.24 11.10
C GLY A 317 3.55 -20.49 10.08
N GLY A 318 3.36 -20.13 8.81
CA GLY A 318 4.44 -20.06 7.83
C GLY A 318 5.52 -19.07 8.30
N ALA A 319 6.80 -19.42 8.09
CA ALA A 319 7.86 -18.45 8.26
C ALA A 319 7.57 -17.24 7.35
N PHE A 320 7.66 -16.04 7.91
CA PHE A 320 7.56 -14.68 7.34
C PHE A 320 7.18 -14.55 5.84
N PRO A 321 6.26 -13.65 5.46
CA PRO A 321 5.92 -13.40 4.05
C PRO A 321 7.19 -13.03 3.27
N GLY A 322 7.62 -13.92 2.36
CA GLY A 322 8.88 -13.77 1.60
C GLY A 322 9.53 -15.09 1.18
N LEU A 323 9.15 -16.23 1.78
CA LEU A 323 9.53 -17.56 1.30
C LEU A 323 8.31 -18.24 0.66
N SER A 324 8.49 -18.85 -0.51
CA SER A 324 7.43 -19.52 -1.30
C SER A 324 6.65 -20.57 -0.50
N TYR A 325 7.26 -21.16 0.53
CA TYR A 325 6.62 -22.14 1.42
C TYR A 325 5.59 -21.55 2.39
N GLY A 326 5.62 -20.25 2.66
CA GLY A 326 4.62 -19.55 3.46
C GLY A 326 3.30 -19.34 2.73
N LEU A 327 3.28 -19.55 1.40
CA LEU A 327 2.12 -19.35 0.54
C LEU A 327 1.41 -20.67 0.26
N GLN A 328 0.13 -20.58 -0.08
CA GLN A 328 -0.64 -21.66 -0.70
C GLN A 328 -0.59 -21.45 -2.22
N LEU A 329 0.06 -22.38 -2.92
CA LEU A 329 0.39 -22.25 -4.33
C LEU A 329 -0.31 -23.33 -5.16
N SER A 330 -1.12 -22.88 -6.11
CA SER A 330 -1.75 -23.71 -7.12
C SER A 330 -1.14 -23.44 -8.48
N VAL A 331 -1.17 -24.42 -9.38
CA VAL A 331 -0.91 -24.18 -10.81
C VAL A 331 -2.23 -24.18 -11.54
N VAL A 332 -2.50 -23.11 -12.26
CA VAL A 332 -3.73 -22.91 -13.01
C VAL A 332 -3.43 -22.56 -14.45
N LEU A 333 -4.39 -22.83 -15.32
CA LEU A 333 -4.45 -22.33 -16.67
C LEU A 333 -5.59 -21.32 -16.76
N TYR A 334 -5.36 -20.13 -17.30
CA TYR A 334 -6.39 -19.17 -17.62
C TYR A 334 -6.58 -19.11 -19.14
N ASP A 335 -7.82 -19.26 -19.58
CA ASP A 335 -8.23 -19.08 -20.97
C ASP A 335 -8.83 -17.68 -21.14
N SER A 336 -8.07 -16.80 -21.81
CA SER A 336 -8.46 -15.40 -22.00
C SER A 336 -9.50 -15.20 -23.12
N ALA A 337 -9.77 -16.24 -23.93
CA ALA A 337 -10.81 -16.18 -24.96
C ALA A 337 -12.21 -16.38 -24.38
N VAL A 338 -12.34 -17.17 -23.30
CA VAL A 338 -13.61 -17.44 -22.61
C VAL A 338 -13.64 -16.98 -21.15
N GLU A 339 -12.55 -16.34 -20.69
CA GLU A 339 -12.37 -15.80 -19.34
C GLU A 339 -12.55 -16.85 -18.24
N GLU A 340 -12.06 -18.07 -18.47
CA GLU A 340 -12.19 -19.20 -17.56
C GLU A 340 -10.84 -19.60 -16.93
N THR A 341 -10.83 -19.87 -15.63
CA THR A 341 -9.67 -20.45 -14.94
C THR A 341 -9.86 -21.94 -14.70
N ILE A 342 -8.92 -22.74 -15.19
CA ILE A 342 -8.89 -24.19 -15.08
C ILE A 342 -7.78 -24.60 -14.11
N PRO A 343 -8.12 -25.17 -12.92
CA PRO A 343 -7.11 -25.68 -12.01
C PRO A 343 -6.39 -26.90 -12.59
N LEU A 344 -5.06 -26.83 -12.71
CA LEU A 344 -4.23 -27.98 -13.11
C LEU A 344 -3.80 -28.79 -11.89
N LYS A 345 -3.41 -28.08 -10.83
CA LYS A 345 -3.13 -28.62 -9.50
C LYS A 345 -3.51 -27.61 -8.43
N GLU A 346 -4.37 -28.02 -7.50
CA GLU A 346 -4.78 -27.19 -6.38
C GLU A 346 -3.93 -27.43 -5.14
N ALA A 347 -3.52 -26.35 -4.49
CA ALA A 347 -2.87 -26.38 -3.19
C ALA A 347 -3.70 -27.14 -2.16
N SER A 348 -3.01 -27.69 -1.16
CA SER A 348 -3.67 -28.24 0.03
C SER A 348 -2.90 -27.86 1.29
N VAL A 349 -3.42 -28.22 2.45
CA VAL A 349 -2.74 -27.99 3.73
C VAL A 349 -1.33 -28.63 3.81
N THR A 350 -1.02 -29.63 2.98
CA THR A 350 0.28 -30.31 2.95
C THR A 350 1.00 -30.29 1.60
N LYS A 351 0.45 -29.60 0.58
CA LYS A 351 1.06 -29.53 -0.75
C LYS A 351 0.96 -28.13 -1.38
N ASN A 352 2.03 -27.74 -2.06
CA ASN A 352 2.11 -26.60 -2.97
C ASN A 352 2.49 -27.11 -4.36
N PHE A 353 2.09 -26.35 -5.37
CA PHE A 353 2.40 -26.61 -6.76
C PHE A 353 2.87 -25.30 -7.43
N SER A 354 4.05 -25.34 -8.04
CA SER A 354 4.62 -24.24 -8.80
C SER A 354 4.82 -24.63 -10.26
N PHE A 355 4.45 -23.75 -11.18
CA PHE A 355 4.74 -23.88 -12.59
C PHE A 355 6.25 -23.77 -12.84
N VAL A 356 6.77 -24.64 -13.70
CA VAL A 356 8.21 -24.66 -14.06
C VAL A 356 8.40 -24.36 -15.54
N SER A 357 7.70 -25.08 -16.41
CA SER A 357 7.84 -24.93 -17.86
C SER A 357 6.72 -25.59 -18.65
N VAL A 358 6.57 -25.17 -19.90
CA VAL A 358 5.82 -25.90 -20.93
C VAL A 358 6.83 -26.69 -21.78
N SER A 359 6.49 -27.92 -22.18
CA SER A 359 7.33 -28.73 -23.06
C SER A 359 7.47 -28.10 -24.45
N GLU A 360 8.56 -28.42 -25.17
CA GLU A 360 8.82 -27.89 -26.52
C GLU A 360 7.72 -28.22 -27.55
N ASP A 361 6.95 -29.28 -27.33
CA ASP A 361 5.81 -29.67 -28.17
C ASP A 361 4.49 -29.00 -27.76
N GLY A 362 4.49 -28.21 -26.68
CA GLY A 362 3.31 -27.53 -26.15
C GLY A 362 2.28 -28.47 -25.50
N GLU A 363 2.58 -29.78 -25.35
CA GLU A 363 1.59 -30.76 -24.90
C GLU A 363 1.57 -30.98 -23.38
N LYS A 364 2.64 -30.59 -22.67
CA LYS A 364 2.80 -30.87 -21.23
C LYS A 364 3.28 -29.65 -20.47
N ILE A 365 2.82 -29.57 -19.23
CA ILE A 365 3.22 -28.57 -18.24
C ILE A 365 3.99 -29.29 -17.14
N THR A 366 5.21 -28.84 -16.88
CA THR A 366 6.04 -29.29 -15.76
C THR A 366 5.71 -28.47 -14.53
N ILE A 367 5.46 -29.16 -13.43
CA ILE A 367 5.05 -28.59 -12.14
C ILE A 367 5.98 -29.14 -11.06
N LEU A 368 6.49 -28.26 -10.20
CA LEU A 368 7.16 -28.64 -8.97
C LEU A 368 6.11 -28.82 -7.87
N GLU A 369 5.93 -30.06 -7.39
CA GLU A 369 5.17 -30.34 -6.18
C GLU A 369 6.12 -30.26 -4.98
N THR A 370 5.83 -29.35 -4.06
CA THR A 370 6.47 -29.32 -2.74
C THR A 370 5.48 -29.80 -1.69
N SER A 371 5.92 -30.68 -0.80
CA SER A 371 5.01 -31.37 0.13
C SER A 371 5.63 -31.70 1.48
N VAL A 372 4.78 -31.72 2.49
CA VAL A 372 5.15 -32.05 3.88
C VAL A 372 4.25 -33.15 4.42
N ARG A 373 4.69 -33.82 5.49
CA ARG A 373 3.90 -34.92 6.11
C ARG A 373 2.73 -34.39 6.94
N SER A 374 2.89 -33.22 7.56
CA SER A 374 1.84 -32.54 8.33
C SER A 374 1.93 -31.03 8.12
N PRO A 375 0.83 -30.26 8.30
CA PRO A 375 0.85 -28.82 8.06
C PRO A 375 1.89 -28.05 8.89
N LYS A 376 2.25 -28.54 10.07
CA LYS A 376 3.25 -27.90 10.94
C LYS A 376 4.69 -28.04 10.43
N ASP A 377 4.91 -28.94 9.48
CA ASP A 377 6.24 -29.23 8.96
C ASP A 377 6.71 -28.23 7.90
N TRP A 378 5.83 -27.34 7.41
CA TRP A 378 6.21 -26.24 6.50
C TRP A 378 7.25 -25.27 7.09
N ALA A 379 7.37 -25.21 8.42
CA ALA A 379 8.37 -24.38 9.10
C ALA A 379 9.79 -24.98 9.10
N GLY A 380 9.97 -26.25 8.68
CA GLY A 380 11.27 -26.90 8.61
C GLY A 380 11.62 -27.27 7.18
N GLU A 381 12.53 -26.53 6.55
CA GLU A 381 12.97 -26.77 5.17
C GLU A 381 13.42 -28.22 4.92
N GLU A 382 14.04 -28.86 5.91
CA GLU A 382 14.50 -30.24 5.85
C GLU A 382 13.36 -31.28 5.76
N LYS A 383 12.12 -30.85 6.01
CA LYS A 383 10.91 -31.69 5.96
C LYS A 383 10.14 -31.53 4.66
N ILE A 384 10.53 -30.55 3.84
CA ILE A 384 9.93 -30.29 2.54
C ILE A 384 10.46 -31.33 1.57
N ASN A 385 9.53 -31.99 0.88
CA ASN A 385 9.84 -32.95 -0.17
C ASN A 385 9.44 -32.35 -1.50
N GLU A 386 10.37 -32.36 -2.44
CA GLU A 386 10.16 -31.84 -3.77
C GLU A 386 10.08 -32.98 -4.78
N ARG A 387 9.19 -32.85 -5.74
CA ARG A 387 9.18 -33.70 -6.93
C ARG A 387 8.61 -32.93 -8.12
N GLU A 388 9.18 -33.16 -9.28
CA GLU A 388 8.57 -32.72 -10.53
C GLU A 388 7.48 -33.69 -10.95
N ILE A 389 6.39 -33.13 -11.44
CA ILE A 389 5.28 -33.86 -12.07
C ILE A 389 4.97 -33.18 -13.41
N SER A 390 4.45 -33.97 -14.35
CA SER A 390 3.96 -33.44 -15.62
C SER A 390 2.46 -33.64 -15.73
N VAL A 391 1.75 -32.62 -16.18
CA VAL A 391 0.33 -32.68 -16.51
C VAL A 391 0.16 -32.38 -18.01
N PRO A 392 -0.80 -33.01 -18.70
CA PRO A 392 -1.11 -32.62 -20.07
C PRO A 392 -1.72 -31.22 -20.10
N VAL A 393 -1.44 -30.47 -21.15
CA VAL A 393 -2.18 -29.23 -21.46
C VAL A 393 -3.64 -29.62 -21.75
N PRO A 394 -4.63 -29.04 -21.03
CA PRO A 394 -6.04 -29.27 -21.31
C PRO A 394 -6.36 -28.93 -22.78
N ALA A 395 -7.33 -29.64 -23.38
CA ALA A 395 -7.86 -29.23 -24.68
C ALA A 395 -8.49 -27.83 -24.56
N ALA A 396 -8.41 -27.03 -25.62
CA ALA A 396 -9.15 -25.77 -25.69
C ALA A 396 -10.67 -26.07 -25.59
N GLY A 397 -11.37 -25.22 -24.83
CA GLY A 397 -12.81 -25.33 -24.55
C GLY A 397 -13.70 -24.87 -25.70
#